data_AF-A0AB94IIA3-F1
#
_entry.id   AF-A0AB94IIA3-F1
#
_cell.length_a   1.000
_cell.length_b   1.000
_cell.length_c   1.000
_cell.angle_alpha   90.00
_cell.angle_beta   90.00
_cell.angle_gamma   90.00
#
_symmetry.space_group_name_H-M   'P 1'
#
loop_
_entity.id
_entity.type
_entity.pdbx_description
1 polymer ?
#
loop_
_entity_poly.entity_id
_entity_poly.type
_entity_poly.pdbx_seq_one_letter_code
_entity_poly.pdbx_strand_id
1 'polypeptide(L)'
;MFSISEVAKETGFSAHTLRYYEKIGLLSAPKKLGGKRQYTAGDIRLLQFMKVLKNTGMSLEDIQEFLLDGCLLESEDSEHERTPKVQKRMNILQKHLLTLEQQRKEIEMVIRLTEEKLETYQEMLEGGHKDER
;
A
#
# COMPACT_ATOMS: atom_id res chain seq x y z
N MET A 1 -7.56 -7.22 -20.40
CA MET A 1 -7.94 -8.19 -19.34
C MET A 1 -6.74 -9.06 -19.07
N PHE A 2 -6.52 -9.48 -17.83
CA PHE A 2 -5.31 -10.15 -17.37
C PHE A 2 -5.66 -11.48 -16.70
N SER A 3 -4.80 -12.48 -16.83
CA SER A 3 -4.87 -13.75 -16.12
C SER A 3 -4.33 -13.63 -14.69
N ILE A 4 -4.64 -14.61 -13.83
CA ILE A 4 -4.15 -14.61 -12.44
C ILE A 4 -2.61 -14.64 -12.38
N SER A 5 -1.95 -15.30 -13.34
CA SER A 5 -0.50 -15.36 -13.40
C SER A 5 0.12 -14.02 -13.79
N GLU A 6 -0.50 -13.30 -14.73
CA GLU A 6 -0.08 -11.94 -15.09
C GLU A 6 -0.28 -10.98 -13.93
N VAL A 7 -1.45 -11.00 -13.28
CA VAL A 7 -1.71 -10.14 -12.10
C VAL A 7 -0.75 -10.46 -10.96
N ALA A 8 -0.44 -11.74 -10.72
CA ALA A 8 0.54 -12.14 -9.71
C ALA A 8 1.93 -11.56 -10.02
N LYS A 9 2.35 -11.55 -11.29
CA LYS A 9 3.62 -10.96 -11.72
C LYS A 9 3.63 -9.44 -11.56
N GLU A 10 2.56 -8.76 -11.96
CA GLU A 10 2.45 -7.30 -11.92
C GLU A 10 2.32 -6.74 -10.50
N THR A 11 1.62 -7.45 -9.63
CA THR A 11 1.35 -6.99 -8.25
C THR A 11 2.35 -7.56 -7.25
N GLY A 12 2.99 -8.69 -7.58
CA GLY A 12 3.85 -9.45 -6.66
C GLY A 12 3.09 -10.26 -5.61
N PHE A 13 1.75 -10.30 -5.67
CA PHE A 13 0.97 -11.21 -4.82
C PHE A 13 0.98 -12.62 -5.39
N SER A 14 0.99 -13.62 -4.50
CA SER A 14 0.82 -15.00 -4.95
C SER A 14 -0.58 -15.23 -5.51
N ALA A 15 -0.72 -16.18 -6.44
CA ALA A 15 -2.04 -16.59 -6.92
C ALA A 15 -2.96 -17.08 -5.78
N HIS A 16 -2.39 -17.64 -4.71
CA HIS A 16 -3.13 -18.00 -3.49
C HIS A 16 -3.69 -16.76 -2.78
N THR A 17 -2.88 -15.72 -2.61
CA THR A 17 -3.30 -14.44 -2.01
C THR A 17 -4.40 -13.76 -2.83
N LEU A 18 -4.27 -13.76 -4.16
CA LEU A 18 -5.31 -13.20 -5.04
C LEU A 18 -6.65 -13.93 -4.90
N ARG A 19 -6.63 -15.28 -4.86
CA ARG A 19 -7.84 -16.09 -4.60
C ARG A 19 -8.42 -15.85 -3.21
N TYR A 20 -7.56 -15.60 -2.23
CA TYR A 20 -8.02 -15.24 -0.88
C TYR A 20 -8.71 -13.87 -0.88
N TYR A 21 -8.17 -12.87 -1.59
CA TYR A 21 -8.81 -11.56 -1.75
C TYR A 21 -10.15 -11.62 -2.51
N GLU A 22 -10.27 -12.50 -3.50
CA GLU A 22 -11.58 -12.82 -4.11
C GLU A 22 -12.57 -13.37 -3.07
N LYS A 23 -12.12 -14.31 -2.23
CA LYS A 23 -12.97 -14.99 -1.24
C LYS A 23 -13.51 -14.03 -0.18
N ILE A 24 -12.72 -13.05 0.24
CA ILE A 24 -13.13 -12.06 1.26
C ILE A 24 -13.79 -10.82 0.65
N GLY A 25 -14.04 -10.82 -0.68
CA GLY A 25 -14.77 -9.77 -1.38
C GLY A 25 -13.94 -8.53 -1.76
N LEU A 26 -12.64 -8.49 -1.44
CA LEU A 26 -11.75 -7.37 -1.74
C LEU A 26 -11.51 -7.16 -3.24
N LEU A 27 -11.58 -8.26 -4.00
CA LEU A 27 -11.62 -8.21 -5.46
C LEU A 27 -12.98 -8.74 -5.91
N SER A 28 -13.60 -8.04 -6.85
CA SER A 28 -14.77 -8.58 -7.55
C SER A 28 -14.39 -9.91 -8.19
N ALA A 29 -15.28 -10.91 -8.07
CA ALA A 29 -15.05 -12.22 -8.67
C ALA A 29 -14.81 -12.04 -10.19
N PRO A 30 -13.63 -12.41 -10.70
CA PRO A 30 -13.30 -12.13 -12.09
C PRO A 30 -14.22 -12.92 -13.02
N LYS A 31 -14.67 -12.28 -14.11
CA LYS A 31 -15.43 -12.96 -15.16
C LYS A 31 -14.61 -14.17 -15.64
N LYS A 32 -15.25 -15.33 -15.71
CA LYS A 32 -14.63 -16.53 -16.28
C LYS A 32 -14.92 -16.53 -17.78
N LEU A 33 -13.93 -16.23 -18.59
CA LEU A 33 -14.02 -16.38 -20.05
C LEU A 33 -13.30 -17.68 -20.43
N GLY A 34 -14.03 -18.65 -20.98
CA GLY A 34 -13.47 -19.97 -21.33
C GLY A 34 -12.85 -20.71 -20.15
N GLY A 35 -13.40 -20.55 -18.94
CA GLY A 35 -12.90 -21.20 -17.72
C GLY A 35 -11.70 -20.51 -17.05
N LYS A 36 -11.13 -19.46 -17.65
CA LYS A 36 -10.01 -18.69 -17.08
C LYS A 36 -10.50 -17.40 -16.42
N ARG A 37 -9.94 -17.09 -15.25
CA ARG A 37 -10.20 -15.83 -14.52
C ARG A 37 -9.61 -14.66 -15.30
N GLN A 38 -10.40 -13.61 -15.48
CA GLN A 38 -9.97 -12.36 -16.11
C GLN A 38 -10.12 -11.17 -15.16
N TYR A 39 -9.00 -10.50 -14.91
CA TYR A 39 -8.92 -9.27 -14.13
C TYR A 39 -8.82 -8.07 -15.07
N THR A 40 -9.27 -6.92 -14.58
CA THR A 40 -9.21 -5.64 -15.26
C THR A 40 -7.95 -4.88 -14.86
N ALA A 41 -7.63 -3.81 -15.61
CA ALA A 41 -6.59 -2.88 -15.18
C ALA A 41 -6.97 -2.16 -13.87
N GLY A 42 -8.27 -2.01 -13.57
CA GLY A 42 -8.76 -1.46 -12.30
C GLY A 42 -8.38 -2.35 -11.12
N ASP A 43 -8.55 -3.66 -11.26
CA ASP A 43 -8.17 -4.64 -10.22
C ASP A 43 -6.66 -4.60 -9.93
N ILE A 44 -5.83 -4.46 -10.97
CA ILE A 44 -4.37 -4.33 -10.80
C ILE A 44 -4.02 -3.06 -10.02
N ARG A 45 -4.62 -1.91 -10.39
CA ARG A 45 -4.38 -0.65 -9.66
C ARG A 45 -4.81 -0.74 -8.21
N LEU A 46 -5.97 -1.36 -7.94
CA LEU A 46 -6.46 -1.60 -6.59
C LEU A 46 -5.47 -2.45 -5.78
N LEU A 47 -4.98 -3.54 -6.37
CA LEU A 47 -3.99 -4.42 -5.73
C LEU A 47 -2.66 -3.71 -5.47
N GLN A 48 -2.19 -2.90 -6.41
CA GLN A 48 -0.98 -2.09 -6.21
C GLN A 48 -1.17 -1.10 -5.05
N PHE A 49 -2.34 -0.46 -4.97
CA PHE A 49 -2.67 0.43 -3.87
C PHE A 49 -2.73 -0.30 -2.53
N MET A 50 -3.40 -1.46 -2.47
CA MET A 50 -3.43 -2.32 -1.27
C MET A 50 -2.03 -2.74 -0.83
N LYS A 51 -1.13 -3.02 -1.77
CA LYS A 51 0.27 -3.37 -1.47
C LYS A 51 0.99 -2.22 -0.78
N VAL A 52 0.80 -0.99 -1.26
CA VAL A 52 1.40 0.20 -0.62
C VAL A 52 0.87 0.37 0.80
N LEU A 53 -0.46 0.31 1.00
CA LEU A 53 -1.09 0.42 2.32
C LEU A 53 -0.58 -0.65 3.30
N LYS A 54 -0.46 -1.90 2.82
CA LYS A 54 0.06 -3.00 3.65
C LYS A 54 1.52 -2.79 4.00
N ASN A 55 2.34 -2.32 3.06
CA ASN A 55 3.76 -2.05 3.29
C ASN A 55 3.98 -0.90 4.28
N THR A 56 3.05 0.05 4.37
CA THR A 56 3.07 1.15 5.33
C THR A 56 2.41 0.78 6.68
N GLY A 57 2.06 -0.49 6.88
CA GLY A 57 1.59 -1.01 8.17
C GLY A 57 0.08 -0.92 8.40
N MET A 58 -0.73 -0.60 7.38
CA MET A 58 -2.18 -0.75 7.49
C MET A 58 -2.56 -2.23 7.53
N SER A 59 -3.43 -2.61 8.47
CA SER A 59 -3.90 -3.99 8.61
C SER A 59 -4.78 -4.41 7.42
N LEU A 60 -4.88 -5.71 7.15
CA LEU A 60 -5.74 -6.18 6.05
C LEU A 60 -7.21 -5.91 6.37
N GLU A 61 -7.57 -5.97 7.65
CA GLU A 61 -8.89 -5.69 8.18
C GLU A 61 -9.26 -4.22 7.93
N ASP A 62 -8.36 -3.27 8.23
CA ASP A 62 -8.57 -1.84 7.96
C ASP A 62 -8.66 -1.56 6.45
N ILE A 63 -7.82 -2.22 5.64
CA ILE A 63 -7.88 -2.13 4.16
C ILE A 63 -9.23 -2.65 3.66
N GLN A 64 -9.68 -3.79 4.19
CA GLN A 64 -10.96 -4.40 3.83
C GLN A 64 -12.12 -3.50 4.19
N GLU A 65 -12.13 -2.95 5.39
CA GLU A 65 -13.15 -2.02 5.87
C GLU A 65 -13.18 -0.74 5.03
N PHE A 66 -12.01 -0.20 4.69
CA PHE A 66 -11.90 1.00 3.86
C PHE A 66 -12.37 0.78 2.41
N LEU A 67 -12.20 -0.44 1.86
CA LEU A 67 -12.52 -0.76 0.46
C LEU A 67 -13.90 -1.39 0.25
N LEU A 68 -14.40 -2.21 1.17
CA LEU A 68 -15.67 -2.93 1.03
C LEU A 68 -16.90 -2.07 1.28
N ASP A 69 -16.79 -1.02 2.11
CA ASP A 69 -17.93 -0.12 2.41
C ASP A 69 -18.33 0.78 1.22
N GLY A 70 -17.80 0.50 0.02
CA GLY A 70 -18.22 1.11 -1.23
C GLY A 70 -17.59 2.47 -1.48
N CYS A 71 -17.56 2.85 -2.76
CA CYS A 71 -17.45 4.25 -3.11
C CYS A 71 -18.68 4.94 -2.50
N LEU A 72 -18.51 5.89 -1.57
CA LEU A 72 -19.62 6.69 -1.02
C LEU A 72 -20.48 7.35 -2.11
N LEU A 73 -19.96 7.38 -3.33
CA LEU A 73 -20.56 7.93 -4.55
C LEU A 73 -21.54 6.96 -5.24
N GLU A 74 -21.49 5.66 -4.97
CA GLU A 74 -22.35 4.66 -5.63
C GLU A 74 -23.46 4.11 -4.73
N SER A 75 -23.50 4.47 -3.45
CA SER A 75 -24.54 4.00 -2.54
C SER A 75 -25.75 4.94 -2.52
N GLU A 76 -26.94 4.40 -2.78
CA GLU A 76 -28.26 5.06 -2.57
C GLU A 76 -28.61 5.22 -1.08
N ASP A 77 -27.60 5.17 -0.20
CA ASP A 77 -27.77 5.26 1.25
C ASP A 77 -28.38 6.61 1.64
N SER A 78 -29.25 6.58 2.65
CA SER A 78 -29.73 7.81 3.29
C SER A 78 -28.59 8.56 3.98
N GLU A 79 -28.72 9.87 4.18
CA GLU A 79 -27.70 10.70 4.86
C GLU A 79 -27.36 10.18 6.28
N HIS A 80 -28.35 9.59 6.96
CA HIS A 80 -28.21 8.97 8.27
C HIS A 80 -27.33 7.70 8.26
N GLU A 81 -27.31 6.96 7.16
CA GLU A 81 -26.49 5.74 7.00
C GLU A 81 -25.10 6.05 6.42
N ARG A 82 -24.96 7.13 5.64
CA ARG A 82 -23.67 7.59 5.09
C ARG A 82 -22.75 8.11 6.18
N THR A 83 -23.27 8.91 7.10
CA THR A 83 -22.48 9.57 8.16
C THR A 83 -21.61 8.60 8.98
N PRO A 84 -22.14 7.49 9.55
CA PRO A 84 -21.31 6.54 10.30
C PRO A 84 -20.27 5.83 9.43
N LYS A 85 -20.57 5.49 8.17
CA LYS A 85 -19.60 4.89 7.23
C LYS A 85 -18.44 5.84 6.93
N VAL A 86 -18.74 7.11 6.66
CA VAL A 86 -17.72 8.16 6.44
C VAL A 86 -16.83 8.32 7.69
N GLN A 87 -17.44 8.38 8.87
CA GLN A 87 -16.71 8.54 10.13
C GLN A 87 -15.75 7.37 10.37
N LYS A 88 -16.18 6.14 10.10
CA LYS A 88 -15.34 4.93 10.22
C LYS A 88 -14.11 5.01 9.31
N ARG A 89 -14.32 5.36 8.04
CA ARG A 89 -13.23 5.56 7.07
C ARG A 89 -12.29 6.68 7.48
N MET A 90 -12.82 7.79 7.97
CA MET A 90 -12.02 8.90 8.46
C MET A 90 -11.13 8.46 9.62
N ASN A 91 -11.64 7.66 10.56
CA ASN A 91 -10.86 7.16 11.69
C ASN A 91 -9.71 6.25 11.23
N ILE A 92 -9.96 5.33 10.28
CA ILE A 92 -8.92 4.47 9.70
C ILE A 92 -7.83 5.31 9.04
N LEU A 93 -8.21 6.28 8.20
CA LEU A 93 -7.26 7.13 7.49
C LEU A 93 -6.49 8.05 8.44
N GLN A 94 -7.13 8.61 9.46
CA GLN A 94 -6.46 9.42 10.48
C GLN A 94 -5.42 8.61 11.24
N LYS A 95 -5.79 7.40 11.68
CA LYS A 95 -4.86 6.51 12.38
C LYS A 95 -3.67 6.14 11.48
N HIS A 96 -3.93 5.83 10.22
CA HIS A 96 -2.86 5.52 9.27
C HIS A 96 -1.96 6.72 8.97
N LEU A 97 -2.53 7.92 8.83
CA LEU A 97 -1.77 9.15 8.64
C LEU A 97 -0.81 9.41 9.80
N LEU A 98 -1.24 9.20 11.05
CA LEU A 98 -0.37 9.31 12.21
C LEU A 98 0.80 8.32 12.15
N THR A 99 0.55 7.07 11.73
CA THR A 99 1.61 6.07 11.53
C THR A 99 2.59 6.50 10.44
N LEU A 100 2.10 6.99 9.31
CA LEU A 100 2.93 7.46 8.20
C LEU A 100 3.81 8.65 8.59
N GLU A 101 3.23 9.62 9.31
CA GLU A 101 3.95 10.80 9.80
C GLU A 101 5.07 10.40 10.78
N GLN A 102 4.80 9.42 11.64
CA GLN A 102 5.81 8.89 12.56
C GLN A 102 6.95 8.17 11.80
N GLN A 103 6.61 7.29 10.86
CA GLN A 103 7.58 6.60 10.00
C GLN A 103 8.42 7.61 9.19
N ARG A 104 7.81 8.68 8.66
CA ARG A 104 8.52 9.72 7.93
C ARG A 104 9.59 10.38 8.80
N LYS A 105 9.25 10.77 10.04
CA LYS A 105 10.19 11.38 10.98
C LYS A 105 11.37 10.46 11.32
N GLU A 106 11.09 9.17 11.51
CA GLU A 106 12.13 8.16 11.78
C GLU A 106 13.09 8.00 10.60
N ILE A 107 12.54 7.89 9.38
CA ILE A 107 13.34 7.78 8.16
C ILE A 107 14.18 9.05 7.94
N GLU A 108 13.59 10.23 8.11
CA GLU A 108 14.33 11.51 8.01
C GLU A 108 15.48 11.60 9.02
N MET A 109 15.29 11.07 10.24
CA MET A 109 16.37 11.02 11.23
C MET A 109 17.51 10.09 10.78
N VAL A 110 17.17 8.90 10.27
CA VAL A 110 18.17 7.94 9.78
C VAL A 110 18.92 8.47 8.56
N ILE A 111 18.24 9.18 7.65
CA ILE A 111 18.87 9.83 6.51
C ILE A 111 19.94 10.81 6.98
N ARG A 112 19.61 11.74 7.89
CA ARG A 112 20.57 12.71 8.43
C ARG A 112 21.80 12.05 9.05
N LEU A 113 21.59 11.05 9.92
CA LEU A 113 22.69 10.32 10.54
C LEU A 113 23.57 9.59 9.51
N THR A 114 22.96 9.10 8.43
CA THR A 114 23.69 8.44 7.34
C THR A 114 24.52 9.45 6.56
N GLU A 115 23.97 10.62 6.25
CA GLU A 115 24.67 11.72 5.57
C GLU A 115 25.89 12.19 6.39
N GLU A 116 25.74 12.42 7.69
CA GLU A 116 26.84 12.79 8.59
C GLU A 116 27.97 11.73 8.60
N LYS A 117 27.61 10.44 8.59
CA LYS A 117 28.59 9.35 8.52
C LYS A 117 29.32 9.31 7.19
N LEU A 118 28.62 9.56 6.09
CA LEU A 118 29.23 9.61 4.76
C LEU A 118 30.22 10.76 4.65
N GLU A 119 29.87 11.95 5.13
CA GLU A 119 30.77 13.11 5.18
C GLU A 119 32.04 12.81 6.00
N THR A 120 31.86 12.24 7.20
CA THR A 120 32.99 11.82 8.04
C THR A 120 33.94 10.86 7.30
N TYR A 121 33.40 9.88 6.57
CA TYR A 121 34.21 8.91 5.84
C TYR A 121 34.89 9.53 4.61
N GLN A 122 34.25 10.49 3.95
CA GLN A 122 34.85 11.24 2.84
C GLN A 122 36.03 12.06 3.33
N GLU A 123 35.89 12.79 4.44
CA GLU A 123 36.98 13.57 5.05
C GLU A 123 38.17 12.69 5.47
N MET A 124 37.91 11.51 6.03
CA MET A 124 38.97 10.55 6.39
C MET A 124 39.77 10.06 5.17
N LEU A 125 39.11 9.84 4.05
CA LEU A 125 39.76 9.43 2.80
C LEU A 125 40.56 10.58 2.17
N GLU A 126 40.05 11.81 2.21
CA GLU A 126 40.73 13.00 1.68
C GLU A 126 41.91 13.46 2.58
N GLY A 127 41.78 13.32 3.89
CA GLY A 127 42.81 13.65 4.87
C GLY A 127 44.01 12.70 4.86
N GLY A 128 43.85 11.46 4.38
CA GLY A 128 44.93 10.47 4.23
C GLY A 128 45.92 10.77 3.11
N HIS A 129 45.68 11.76 2.25
CA HIS A 129 46.55 12.12 1.13
C HIS A 129 47.55 13.26 1.43
N LYS A 130 47.61 13.79 2.65
CA LYS A 130 48.45 14.95 3.00
C LYS A 130 49.77 14.65 3.72
N ASP A 131 50.09 13.38 3.99
CA ASP A 131 51.25 12.99 4.82
C ASP A 131 52.39 12.27 4.04
N GLU A 132 52.57 12.62 2.76
CA GLU A 132 53.77 12.25 1.99
C GLU A 132 54.37 13.48 1.31
N ARG A 133 55.22 14.24 2.02
CA ARG A 133 56.31 15.07 1.45
C ARG A 133 57.26 15.63 2.51
#